data_AF-A0A226I1X6-F1
#
_entry.id   AF-A0A226I1X6-F1
#
_cell.length_a   1.000
_cell.length_b   1.000
_cell.length_c   1.000
_cell.angle_alpha   90.00
_cell.angle_beta   90.00
_cell.angle_gamma   90.00
#
_symmetry.space_group_name_H-M   'P 1'
#
loop_
_entity.id
_entity.type
_entity.pdbx_description
1 polymer ?
#
loop_
_entity_poly.entity_id
_entity_poly.type
_entity_poly.pdbx_seq_one_letter_code
_entity_poly.pdbx_strand_id
1 'polypeptide(L)'
;MAGGKLTPRQKMINLMYLVFIAMLAMNVSKEVISAFGLMNEKFEGSNKSSIETNASLLTALDQKAAEAKGEFAVAAETAHKVEVISKDFYGYIATLKTQAVKGFEVDKATGKMPYESMDRGDNIDDWFTGDGYTKKGTEIIAKIEKYKSDIKAALGTDKKYAAIISEVEKKFDVSDVKNKDGIKEKYLAYHFKGFPAIASAAKLSAWQNDVQKVEADVYNSALGKAAVAAASYSNYKAIVVLNKGAYFQGEKVVGKVVLGRYDDNTKPTSFTLNGRPGNIVNGQAVVEMTAGSVGEQNITGQFTFIEDGKTIPLKFEQPYVVVPRPNSATISADKMNVVYRGVVNPISVSFAGVDANKIVASAPGLASAGKPGKYNMSPGQGTEATISVTGTLPNGDKVTDKKTFRIKGIPGPTGTIRGEMGVVKGPKSNLEIATIGAKLLDFDFEVGLDVVGFNMKIAGQPTVVVSGNRLNAQCKQVLSRAGKGDQVTISEIKTKLVGAGSYLLPRTAPVIYEIQ
;
A
#
# COMPACT_ATOMS: atom_id res chain seq x y z
N MET A 1 -69.18 57.72 -48.17
CA MET A 1 -69.60 59.09 -47.81
C MET A 1 -71.12 59.18 -47.93
N ALA A 2 -71.86 58.83 -46.87
CA ALA A 2 -73.30 59.11 -46.77
C ALA A 2 -73.46 60.26 -45.77
N GLY A 3 -73.47 61.48 -46.31
CA GLY A 3 -73.52 62.74 -45.56
C GLY A 3 -74.94 63.11 -45.12
N GLY A 4 -75.54 62.32 -44.23
CA GLY A 4 -76.70 62.80 -43.47
C GLY A 4 -76.24 63.81 -42.43
N LYS A 5 -76.79 65.02 -42.40
CA LYS A 5 -76.57 66.01 -41.34
C LYS A 5 -77.15 65.47 -40.02
N LEU A 6 -76.38 64.61 -39.33
CA LEU A 6 -76.69 64.13 -37.99
C LEU A 6 -76.81 65.33 -37.05
N THR A 7 -77.88 65.33 -36.25
CA THR A 7 -78.10 66.37 -35.23
C THR A 7 -76.91 66.39 -34.24
N PRO A 8 -76.57 67.54 -33.63
CA PRO A 8 -75.49 67.61 -32.63
C PRO A 8 -75.61 66.55 -31.52
N ARG A 9 -76.85 66.19 -31.14
CA ARG A 9 -77.16 65.11 -30.19
C ARG A 9 -76.74 63.73 -30.70
N GLN A 10 -77.02 63.39 -31.96
CA GLN A 10 -76.59 62.12 -32.55
C GLN A 10 -75.07 62.05 -32.75
N LYS A 11 -74.41 63.18 -33.03
CA LYS A 11 -72.93 63.23 -33.08
C LYS A 11 -72.31 62.96 -31.71
N MET A 12 -72.86 63.52 -30.64
CA MET A 12 -72.45 63.24 -29.26
C MET A 12 -72.67 61.77 -28.88
N ILE A 13 -73.83 61.20 -29.22
CA ILE A 13 -74.12 59.79 -28.94
C ILE A 13 -73.16 58.87 -29.71
N ASN A 14 -72.93 59.13 -31.00
CA ASN A 14 -71.98 58.34 -31.80
C ASN A 14 -70.55 58.48 -31.29
N LEU A 15 -70.13 59.66 -30.82
CA LEU A 15 -68.82 59.86 -30.20
C LEU A 15 -68.71 59.07 -28.89
N MET A 16 -69.74 59.10 -28.04
CA MET A 16 -69.78 58.31 -26.81
C MET A 16 -69.76 56.80 -27.09
N TYR A 17 -70.51 56.31 -28.07
CA TYR A 17 -70.46 54.90 -28.49
C TYR A 17 -69.09 54.53 -29.05
N LEU A 18 -68.46 55.38 -29.85
CA LEU A 18 -67.13 55.13 -30.39
C LEU A 18 -66.08 55.09 -29.27
N VAL A 19 -66.17 56.02 -28.31
CA VAL A 19 -65.29 56.05 -27.13
C VAL A 19 -65.55 54.85 -26.20
N PHE A 20 -66.80 54.41 -26.04
CA PHE A 20 -67.16 53.25 -25.22
C PHE A 20 -66.72 51.93 -25.87
N ILE A 21 -66.91 51.78 -27.19
CA ILE A 21 -66.41 50.63 -27.96
C ILE A 21 -64.88 50.63 -27.96
N ALA A 22 -64.23 51.79 -28.10
CA ALA A 22 -62.78 51.90 -27.98
C ALA A 22 -62.30 51.55 -26.56
N MET A 23 -63.00 51.97 -25.50
CA MET A 23 -62.69 51.58 -24.12
C MET A 23 -62.87 50.08 -23.88
N LEU A 24 -63.96 49.47 -24.38
CA LEU A 24 -64.17 48.03 -24.30
C LEU A 24 -63.13 47.24 -25.10
N ALA A 25 -62.67 47.76 -26.24
CA ALA A 25 -61.63 47.14 -27.05
C ALA A 25 -60.21 47.32 -26.46
N MET A 26 -59.99 48.36 -25.64
CA MET A 26 -58.72 48.61 -24.95
C MET A 26 -58.55 47.78 -23.67
N ASN A 27 -59.63 47.29 -23.08
CA ASN A 27 -59.56 46.40 -21.92
C ASN A 27 -59.39 44.94 -22.38
N VAL A 28 -58.38 44.27 -21.83
CA VAL A 28 -58.12 42.84 -22.08
C VAL A 28 -59.31 42.01 -21.58
N SER A 29 -59.68 40.93 -22.30
CA SER A 29 -60.80 40.08 -21.87
C SER A 29 -60.52 39.46 -20.51
N LYS A 30 -61.56 39.37 -19.68
CA LYS A 30 -61.46 38.86 -18.31
C LYS A 30 -60.85 37.45 -18.26
N GLU A 31 -61.29 36.59 -19.18
CA GLU A 31 -60.79 35.22 -19.30
C GLU A 31 -59.26 35.16 -19.55
N VAL A 32 -58.71 36.12 -20.31
CA VAL A 32 -57.26 36.20 -20.58
C VAL A 32 -56.50 36.64 -19.33
N ILE A 33 -57.05 37.56 -18.53
CA ILE A 33 -56.45 38.02 -17.27
C ILE A 33 -56.46 36.89 -16.23
N SER A 34 -57.56 36.15 -16.12
CA SER A 34 -57.65 34.92 -15.31
C SER A 34 -56.60 33.87 -15.70
N ALA A 35 -56.33 33.70 -17.00
CA ALA A 35 -55.30 32.77 -17.47
C ALA A 35 -53.89 33.17 -16.99
N PHE A 36 -53.57 34.46 -16.94
CA PHE A 36 -52.31 34.94 -16.32
C PHE A 36 -52.27 34.67 -14.81
N GLY A 37 -53.41 34.78 -14.12
CA GLY A 37 -53.54 34.37 -12.72
C GLY A 37 -53.18 32.90 -12.51
N LEU A 38 -53.73 32.01 -13.33
CA LEU A 38 -53.42 30.57 -13.29
C LEU A 38 -51.94 30.27 -13.61
N MET A 39 -51.34 31.00 -14.56
CA MET A 39 -49.90 30.89 -14.83
C MET A 39 -49.07 31.32 -13.61
N ASN A 40 -49.44 32.43 -12.97
CA ASN A 40 -48.74 32.88 -11.76
C ASN A 40 -48.85 31.85 -10.62
N GLU A 41 -50.03 31.30 -10.37
CA GLU A 41 -50.24 30.24 -9.38
C GLU A 41 -49.36 29.02 -9.66
N LYS A 42 -49.29 28.58 -10.92
CA LYS A 42 -48.44 27.45 -11.32
C LYS A 42 -46.96 27.74 -11.06
N PHE A 43 -46.48 28.92 -11.45
CA PHE A 43 -45.08 29.31 -11.21
C PHE A 43 -44.77 29.46 -9.72
N GLU A 44 -45.67 30.00 -8.92
CA GLU A 44 -45.49 30.09 -7.46
C GLU A 44 -45.49 28.72 -6.78
N GLY A 45 -46.36 27.80 -7.20
CA GLY A 45 -46.34 26.41 -6.74
C GLY A 45 -45.02 25.72 -7.10
N SER A 46 -44.56 25.89 -8.33
CA SER A 46 -43.26 25.39 -8.81
C SER A 46 -42.08 25.96 -8.02
N ASN A 47 -42.10 27.27 -7.73
CA ASN A 47 -41.08 27.93 -6.91
C ASN A 47 -40.99 27.34 -5.50
N LYS A 48 -42.14 27.16 -4.83
CA LYS A 48 -42.18 26.58 -3.47
C LYS A 48 -41.60 25.17 -3.44
N SER A 49 -42.02 24.33 -4.39
CA SER A 49 -41.48 22.96 -4.54
C SER A 49 -39.97 22.96 -4.86
N SER A 50 -39.52 23.89 -5.71
CA SER A 50 -38.10 24.00 -6.08
C SER A 50 -37.25 24.42 -4.89
N ILE A 51 -37.72 25.34 -4.03
CA ILE A 51 -36.99 25.75 -2.82
C ILE A 51 -36.75 24.53 -1.89
N GLU A 52 -37.78 23.70 -1.66
CA GLU A 52 -37.65 22.49 -0.84
C GLU A 52 -36.71 21.47 -1.47
N THR A 53 -36.83 21.26 -2.78
CA THR A 53 -36.00 20.32 -3.53
C THR A 53 -34.54 20.75 -3.57
N ASN A 54 -34.28 22.04 -3.80
CA ASN A 54 -32.95 22.64 -3.84
C ASN A 54 -32.26 22.56 -2.48
N ALA A 55 -32.99 22.83 -1.38
CA ALA A 55 -32.48 22.67 -0.02
C ALA A 55 -32.09 21.21 0.27
N SER A 56 -32.88 20.25 -0.19
CA SER A 56 -32.56 18.82 -0.06
C SER A 56 -31.31 18.43 -0.85
N LEU A 57 -31.17 18.90 -2.10
CA LEU A 57 -29.99 18.68 -2.93
C LEU A 57 -28.72 19.26 -2.31
N LEU A 58 -28.80 20.49 -1.79
CA LEU A 58 -27.69 21.15 -1.12
C LEU A 58 -27.28 20.40 0.15
N THR A 59 -28.25 20.01 0.98
CA THR A 59 -27.99 19.21 2.20
C THR A 59 -27.30 17.88 1.87
N ALA A 60 -27.73 17.20 0.81
CA ALA A 60 -27.10 15.96 0.36
C ALA A 60 -25.66 16.18 -0.11
N LEU A 61 -25.40 17.28 -0.81
CA LEU A 61 -24.06 17.67 -1.22
C LEU A 61 -23.16 17.99 0.00
N ASP A 62 -23.68 18.72 0.98
CA ASP A 62 -22.96 19.06 2.21
C ASP A 62 -22.63 17.83 3.04
N GLN A 63 -23.55 16.88 3.13
CA GLN A 63 -23.28 15.59 3.78
C GLN A 63 -22.12 14.87 3.10
N LYS A 64 -22.15 14.76 1.77
CA LYS A 64 -21.05 14.13 0.99
C LYS A 64 -19.74 14.90 1.12
N ALA A 65 -19.78 16.22 1.18
CA ALA A 65 -18.62 17.07 1.40
C ALA A 65 -18.00 16.84 2.79
N ALA A 66 -18.81 16.70 3.83
CA ALA A 66 -18.35 16.43 5.19
C ALA A 66 -17.73 15.02 5.34
N GLU A 67 -18.38 14.03 4.74
CA GLU A 67 -17.98 12.62 4.82
C GLU A 67 -16.76 12.31 3.95
N ALA A 68 -16.82 12.63 2.64
CA ALA A 68 -15.81 12.24 1.66
C ALA A 68 -14.76 13.32 1.39
N LYS A 69 -15.05 14.60 1.68
CA LYS A 69 -14.14 15.75 1.48
C LYS A 69 -13.64 15.83 0.02
N GLY A 70 -12.44 16.39 -0.18
CA GLY A 70 -11.82 16.51 -1.50
C GLY A 70 -12.69 17.28 -2.49
N GLU A 71 -12.95 16.67 -3.64
CA GLU A 71 -13.77 17.24 -4.71
C GLU A 71 -15.19 17.59 -4.28
N PHE A 72 -15.78 16.85 -3.32
CA PHE A 72 -17.12 17.15 -2.82
C PHE A 72 -17.14 18.45 -2.00
N ALA A 73 -16.06 18.77 -1.28
CA ALA A 73 -15.94 20.03 -0.55
C ALA A 73 -15.83 21.23 -1.51
N VAL A 74 -15.07 21.08 -2.60
CA VAL A 74 -14.97 22.11 -3.66
C VAL A 74 -16.32 22.31 -4.36
N ALA A 75 -17.04 21.22 -4.62
CA ALA A 75 -18.39 21.26 -5.17
C ALA A 75 -19.38 21.97 -4.24
N ALA A 76 -19.35 21.69 -2.92
CA ALA A 76 -20.18 22.36 -1.92
C ALA A 76 -19.88 23.86 -1.82
N GLU A 77 -18.60 24.25 -1.84
CA GLU A 77 -18.22 25.68 -1.85
C GLU A 77 -18.78 26.41 -3.08
N THR A 78 -18.74 25.75 -4.25
CA THR A 78 -19.31 26.29 -5.49
C THR A 78 -20.84 26.40 -5.39
N ALA A 79 -21.50 25.38 -4.83
CA ALA A 79 -22.94 25.36 -4.64
C ALA A 79 -23.41 26.49 -3.70
N HIS A 80 -22.78 26.67 -2.54
CA HIS A 80 -23.15 27.76 -1.62
C HIS A 80 -22.91 29.16 -2.19
N LYS A 81 -21.88 29.35 -3.04
CA LYS A 81 -21.72 30.62 -3.78
C LYS A 81 -22.95 30.89 -4.65
N VAL A 82 -23.41 29.89 -5.39
CA VAL A 82 -24.60 30.00 -6.24
C VAL A 82 -25.88 30.15 -5.42
N GLU A 83 -26.00 29.49 -4.27
CA GLU A 83 -27.12 29.64 -3.33
C GLU A 83 -27.31 31.11 -2.94
N VAL A 84 -26.24 31.75 -2.47
CA VAL A 84 -26.27 33.16 -2.02
C VAL A 84 -26.65 34.08 -3.19
N ILE A 85 -26.02 33.91 -4.35
CA ILE A 85 -26.29 34.72 -5.54
C ILE A 85 -27.75 34.56 -6.01
N SER A 86 -28.24 33.32 -6.04
CA SER A 86 -29.60 32.99 -6.48
C SER A 86 -30.64 33.52 -5.51
N LYS A 87 -30.40 33.38 -4.20
CA LYS A 87 -31.28 33.88 -3.14
C LYS A 87 -31.41 35.40 -3.17
N ASP A 88 -30.29 36.10 -3.35
CA ASP A 88 -30.28 37.56 -3.46
C ASP A 88 -31.12 38.05 -4.66
N PHE A 89 -30.94 37.43 -5.82
CA PHE A 89 -31.68 37.83 -7.03
C PHE A 89 -33.15 37.40 -6.97
N TYR A 90 -33.45 36.20 -6.47
CA TYR A 90 -34.81 35.72 -6.23
C TYR A 90 -35.59 36.65 -5.27
N GLY A 91 -34.94 37.04 -4.16
CA GLY A 91 -35.48 37.99 -3.20
C GLY A 91 -35.72 39.36 -3.82
N TYR A 92 -34.79 39.83 -4.67
CA TYR A 92 -34.98 41.07 -5.41
C TYR A 92 -36.19 41.00 -6.36
N ILE A 93 -36.35 39.92 -7.13
CA ILE A 93 -37.53 39.73 -8.00
C ILE A 93 -38.83 39.73 -7.18
N ALA A 94 -38.81 39.15 -5.97
CA ALA A 94 -39.97 39.21 -5.08
C ALA A 94 -40.37 40.65 -4.73
N THR A 95 -39.41 41.55 -4.52
CA THR A 95 -39.72 42.98 -4.28
C THR A 95 -40.37 43.64 -5.50
N LEU A 96 -39.94 43.30 -6.72
CA LEU A 96 -40.53 43.79 -7.96
C LEU A 96 -41.96 43.27 -8.16
N LYS A 97 -42.21 42.00 -7.81
CA LYS A 97 -43.56 41.42 -7.81
C LYS A 97 -44.48 42.16 -6.84
N THR A 98 -44.03 42.36 -5.60
CA THR A 98 -44.80 43.10 -4.58
C THR A 98 -45.14 44.51 -5.06
N GLN A 99 -44.21 45.17 -5.75
CA GLN A 99 -44.49 46.45 -6.38
C GLN A 99 -45.57 46.32 -7.46
N ALA A 100 -45.45 45.38 -8.39
CA ALA A 100 -46.39 45.20 -9.50
C ALA A 100 -47.84 44.99 -9.02
N VAL A 101 -48.03 44.24 -7.94
CA VAL A 101 -49.37 43.89 -7.40
C VAL A 101 -49.84 44.83 -6.27
N LYS A 102 -49.15 45.95 -6.05
CA LYS A 102 -49.49 46.90 -4.98
C LYS A 102 -50.94 47.40 -5.11
N GLY A 103 -51.65 47.47 -3.99
CA GLY A 103 -53.04 47.94 -3.95
C GLY A 103 -54.09 46.87 -4.29
N PHE A 104 -53.66 45.65 -4.66
CA PHE A 104 -54.55 44.50 -4.81
C PHE A 104 -54.43 43.59 -3.60
N GLU A 105 -55.50 43.48 -2.81
CA GLU A 105 -55.52 42.63 -1.62
C GLU A 105 -55.91 41.20 -1.99
N VAL A 106 -55.25 40.24 -1.34
CA VAL A 106 -55.62 38.83 -1.46
C VAL A 106 -57.00 38.63 -0.81
N ASP A 107 -57.93 38.07 -1.56
CA ASP A 107 -59.25 37.75 -1.07
C ASP A 107 -59.16 36.68 0.03
N LYS A 108 -59.74 36.98 1.21
CA LYS A 108 -59.63 36.10 2.39
C LYS A 108 -60.38 34.78 2.25
N ALA A 109 -61.38 34.69 1.38
CA ALA A 109 -62.19 33.49 1.19
C ALA A 109 -61.52 32.50 0.23
N THR A 110 -60.84 33.01 -0.80
CA THR A 110 -60.23 32.22 -1.87
C THR A 110 -58.72 32.10 -1.73
N GLY A 111 -58.07 33.00 -0.98
CA GLY A 111 -56.61 33.08 -0.88
C GLY A 111 -55.93 33.57 -2.16
N LYS A 112 -56.69 34.15 -3.10
CA LYS A 112 -56.22 34.58 -4.43
C LYS A 112 -56.30 36.09 -4.59
N MET A 113 -55.44 36.65 -5.43
CA MET A 113 -55.56 38.06 -5.84
C MET A 113 -56.74 38.23 -6.79
N PRO A 114 -57.39 39.41 -6.83
CA PRO A 114 -58.52 39.69 -7.70
C PRO A 114 -58.03 39.89 -9.15
N TYR A 115 -57.69 38.81 -9.85
CA TYR A 115 -57.04 38.84 -11.17
C TYR A 115 -57.74 39.80 -12.13
N GLU A 116 -59.06 39.72 -12.23
CA GLU A 116 -59.88 40.54 -13.14
C GLU A 116 -59.81 42.06 -12.90
N SER A 117 -59.32 42.48 -11.73
CA SER A 117 -59.11 43.90 -11.39
C SER A 117 -57.66 44.36 -11.63
N MET A 118 -56.76 43.44 -11.97
CA MET A 118 -55.32 43.66 -12.17
C MET A 118 -54.98 43.89 -13.65
N ASP A 119 -55.84 44.62 -14.37
CA ASP A 119 -55.75 44.87 -15.81
C ASP A 119 -54.80 46.02 -16.17
N ARG A 120 -54.32 46.78 -15.18
CA ARG A 120 -53.43 47.94 -15.34
C ARG A 120 -52.04 47.74 -14.75
N GLY A 121 -51.07 48.50 -15.27
CA GLY A 121 -49.64 48.41 -14.92
C GLY A 121 -49.11 49.60 -14.13
N ASP A 122 -49.97 50.52 -13.69
CA ASP A 122 -49.63 51.85 -13.16
C ASP A 122 -48.63 51.80 -11.98
N ASN A 123 -48.61 50.68 -11.24
CA ASN A 123 -47.74 50.46 -10.09
C ASN A 123 -46.22 50.42 -10.41
N ILE A 124 -45.85 50.16 -11.66
CA ILE A 124 -44.46 50.02 -12.11
C ILE A 124 -44.06 51.08 -13.14
N ASP A 125 -44.89 52.12 -13.32
CA ASP A 125 -44.56 53.23 -14.22
C ASP A 125 -43.31 54.00 -13.78
N ASP A 126 -43.00 53.98 -12.48
CA ASP A 126 -41.78 54.59 -11.92
C ASP A 126 -40.49 53.90 -12.36
N TRP A 127 -40.55 52.79 -13.13
CA TRP A 127 -39.38 52.18 -13.78
C TRP A 127 -38.98 52.91 -15.06
N PHE A 128 -39.88 53.70 -15.65
CA PHE A 128 -39.75 54.28 -17.00
C PHE A 128 -39.80 55.81 -16.98
N THR A 129 -39.03 56.45 -17.87
CA THR A 129 -39.14 57.90 -18.10
C THR A 129 -39.03 58.15 -19.60
N GLY A 130 -40.11 58.61 -20.24
CA GLY A 130 -40.19 58.70 -21.71
C GLY A 130 -39.84 57.35 -22.37
N ASP A 131 -38.83 57.37 -23.24
CA ASP A 131 -38.27 56.19 -23.93
C ASP A 131 -37.15 55.50 -23.14
N GLY A 132 -36.78 56.07 -21.99
CA GLY A 132 -35.70 55.62 -21.13
C GLY A 132 -36.16 54.94 -19.83
N TYR A 133 -35.19 54.69 -18.96
CA TYR A 133 -35.41 54.17 -17.62
C TYR A 133 -35.23 55.29 -16.60
N THR A 134 -35.95 55.20 -15.48
CA THR A 134 -35.60 55.95 -14.28
C THR A 134 -34.38 55.30 -13.59
N LYS A 135 -33.96 55.87 -12.45
CA LYS A 135 -32.99 55.22 -11.55
C LYS A 135 -33.41 53.79 -11.17
N LYS A 136 -34.71 53.56 -10.98
CA LYS A 136 -35.24 52.25 -10.61
C LYS A 136 -35.14 51.24 -11.75
N GLY A 137 -35.51 51.64 -12.97
CA GLY A 137 -35.34 50.77 -14.15
C GLY A 137 -33.88 50.41 -14.41
N THR A 138 -32.95 51.36 -14.25
CA THR A 138 -31.51 51.10 -14.36
C THR A 138 -31.00 50.15 -13.26
N GLU A 139 -31.49 50.28 -12.03
CA GLU A 139 -31.18 49.38 -10.91
C GLU A 139 -31.59 47.93 -11.22
N ILE A 140 -32.78 47.74 -11.80
CA ILE A 140 -33.30 46.40 -12.17
C ILE A 140 -32.38 45.75 -13.20
N ILE A 141 -32.03 46.46 -14.28
CA ILE A 141 -31.09 45.96 -15.29
C ILE A 141 -29.75 45.61 -14.66
N ALA A 142 -29.21 46.49 -13.81
CA ALA A 142 -27.94 46.25 -13.14
C ALA A 142 -27.97 45.01 -12.23
N LYS A 143 -29.11 44.74 -11.56
CA LYS A 143 -29.30 43.52 -10.76
C LYS A 143 -29.34 42.25 -11.61
N ILE A 144 -29.99 42.29 -12.77
CA ILE A 144 -30.03 41.16 -13.71
C ILE A 144 -28.62 40.89 -14.27
N GLU A 145 -27.90 41.92 -14.69
CA GLU A 145 -26.51 41.78 -15.18
C GLU A 145 -25.56 41.29 -14.08
N LYS A 146 -25.72 41.80 -12.85
CA LYS A 146 -24.95 41.32 -11.69
C LYS A 146 -25.20 39.85 -11.43
N TYR A 147 -26.45 39.38 -11.48
CA TYR A 147 -26.76 37.95 -11.33
C TYR A 147 -26.04 37.10 -12.38
N LYS A 148 -26.11 37.46 -13.67
CA LYS A 148 -25.39 36.75 -14.74
C LYS A 148 -23.88 36.71 -14.50
N SER A 149 -23.30 37.85 -14.15
CA SER A 149 -21.86 38.01 -13.88
C SER A 149 -21.42 37.17 -12.68
N ASP A 150 -22.16 37.24 -11.57
CA ASP A 150 -21.82 36.53 -10.34
C ASP A 150 -21.94 35.01 -10.51
N ILE A 151 -22.99 34.52 -11.19
CA ILE A 151 -23.12 33.09 -11.53
C ILE A 151 -21.95 32.62 -12.39
N LYS A 152 -21.58 33.39 -13.43
CA LYS A 152 -20.44 33.06 -14.29
C LYS A 152 -19.13 33.04 -13.52
N ALA A 153 -18.93 33.98 -12.59
CA ALA A 153 -17.74 34.01 -11.74
C ALA A 153 -17.70 32.83 -10.76
N ALA A 154 -18.83 32.46 -10.16
CA ALA A 154 -18.94 31.35 -9.21
C ALA A 154 -18.67 29.99 -9.88
N LEU A 155 -19.16 29.79 -11.11
CA LEU A 155 -19.01 28.54 -11.86
C LEU A 155 -17.67 28.44 -12.61
N GLY A 156 -17.01 29.58 -12.85
CA GLY A 156 -15.73 29.64 -13.54
C GLY A 156 -15.81 29.21 -15.02
N THR A 157 -14.71 28.66 -15.53
CA THR A 157 -14.57 28.29 -16.96
C THR A 157 -14.64 26.79 -17.22
N ASP A 158 -15.14 26.01 -16.25
CA ASP A 158 -15.22 24.56 -16.40
C ASP A 158 -16.27 24.18 -17.45
N LYS A 159 -15.90 23.25 -18.35
CA LYS A 159 -16.80 22.77 -19.42
C LYS A 159 -18.10 22.17 -18.88
N LYS A 160 -18.09 21.61 -17.68
CA LYS A 160 -19.28 21.03 -17.04
C LYS A 160 -20.37 22.06 -16.78
N TYR A 161 -20.00 23.32 -16.55
CA TYR A 161 -20.94 24.41 -16.26
C TYR A 161 -21.24 25.31 -17.45
N ALA A 162 -20.56 25.14 -18.59
CA ALA A 162 -20.70 26.00 -19.76
C ALA A 162 -22.15 26.07 -20.30
N ALA A 163 -22.89 24.95 -20.27
CA ALA A 163 -24.28 24.91 -20.69
C ALA A 163 -25.19 25.71 -19.75
N ILE A 164 -24.96 25.65 -18.44
CA ILE A 164 -25.71 26.39 -17.43
C ILE A 164 -25.46 27.89 -17.59
N ILE A 165 -24.19 28.30 -17.75
CA ILE A 165 -23.82 29.70 -17.98
C ILE A 165 -24.49 30.21 -19.26
N SER A 166 -24.47 29.44 -20.35
CA SER A 166 -25.13 29.84 -21.60
C SER A 166 -26.65 29.93 -21.45
N GLU A 167 -27.29 29.07 -20.66
CA GLU A 167 -28.73 29.15 -20.38
C GLU A 167 -29.06 30.42 -19.60
N VAL A 168 -28.27 30.75 -18.57
CA VAL A 168 -28.42 31.97 -17.76
C VAL A 168 -28.26 33.22 -18.62
N GLU A 169 -27.21 33.28 -19.45
CA GLU A 169 -26.95 34.40 -20.36
C GLU A 169 -28.09 34.60 -21.36
N LYS A 170 -28.70 33.52 -21.87
CA LYS A 170 -29.84 33.59 -22.80
C LYS A 170 -31.15 33.97 -22.14
N LYS A 171 -31.49 33.38 -20.98
CA LYS A 171 -32.76 33.65 -20.29
C LYS A 171 -32.83 35.06 -19.72
N PHE A 172 -31.69 35.59 -19.32
CA PHE A 172 -31.55 36.93 -18.77
C PHE A 172 -30.82 37.88 -19.74
N ASP A 173 -30.94 37.65 -21.06
CA ASP A 173 -30.52 38.63 -22.07
C ASP A 173 -31.47 39.84 -22.01
N VAL A 174 -30.93 40.98 -21.59
CA VAL A 174 -31.66 42.23 -21.43
C VAL A 174 -31.30 43.27 -22.49
N SER A 175 -30.76 42.81 -23.63
CA SER A 175 -30.56 43.66 -24.80
C SER A 175 -31.87 44.19 -25.37
N ASP A 176 -31.81 45.31 -26.09
CA ASP A 176 -32.99 45.93 -26.66
C ASP A 176 -33.70 45.00 -27.66
N VAL A 177 -35.03 44.90 -27.52
CA VAL A 177 -35.88 43.99 -28.29
C VAL A 177 -36.47 44.73 -29.48
N LYS A 178 -36.46 44.11 -30.66
CA LYS A 178 -37.13 44.68 -31.85
C LYS A 178 -38.63 44.41 -31.79
N ASN A 179 -39.44 45.46 -31.87
CA ASN A 179 -40.88 45.34 -32.02
C ASN A 179 -41.27 44.96 -33.47
N LYS A 180 -42.58 44.87 -33.76
CA LYS A 180 -43.09 44.50 -35.09
C LYS A 180 -42.61 45.43 -36.22
N ASP A 181 -42.33 46.69 -35.88
CA ASP A 181 -41.89 47.72 -36.83
C ASP A 181 -40.35 47.76 -36.97
N GLY A 182 -39.64 46.84 -36.30
CA GLY A 182 -38.18 46.75 -36.32
C GLY A 182 -37.47 47.78 -35.44
N ILE A 183 -38.23 48.59 -34.68
CA ILE A 183 -37.70 49.58 -33.75
C ILE A 183 -37.22 48.86 -32.49
N LYS A 184 -36.01 49.23 -32.03
CA LYS A 184 -35.45 48.72 -30.78
C LYS A 184 -36.13 49.40 -29.60
N GLU A 185 -36.76 48.61 -28.76
CA GLU A 185 -37.30 49.03 -27.48
C GLU A 185 -36.46 48.45 -26.35
N LYS A 186 -36.28 49.27 -25.31
CA LYS A 186 -35.58 48.84 -24.10
C LYS A 186 -36.29 47.63 -23.47
N TYR A 187 -35.52 46.63 -23.06
CA TYR A 187 -36.04 45.34 -22.58
C TYR A 187 -37.19 45.44 -21.56
N LEU A 188 -37.02 46.20 -20.46
CA LEU A 188 -38.08 46.32 -19.44
C LEU A 188 -39.31 47.06 -19.97
N ALA A 189 -39.13 48.02 -20.87
CA ALA A 189 -40.25 48.73 -21.47
C ALA A 189 -41.08 47.77 -22.34
N TYR A 190 -40.42 47.01 -23.21
CA TYR A 190 -41.06 46.01 -24.06
C TYR A 190 -41.78 44.91 -23.25
N HIS A 191 -41.20 44.48 -22.11
CA HIS A 191 -41.75 43.39 -21.32
C HIS A 191 -42.77 43.81 -20.25
N PHE A 192 -42.78 45.06 -19.78
CA PHE A 192 -43.56 45.46 -18.61
C PHE A 192 -44.32 46.78 -18.74
N LYS A 193 -43.91 47.72 -19.60
CA LYS A 193 -44.56 49.04 -19.69
C LYS A 193 -45.98 48.88 -20.27
N GLY A 194 -46.97 49.32 -19.50
CA GLY A 194 -48.40 49.21 -19.87
C GLY A 194 -48.97 47.79 -19.85
N PHE A 195 -48.24 46.79 -19.31
CA PHE A 195 -48.77 45.44 -19.14
C PHE A 195 -49.69 45.35 -17.90
N PRO A 196 -50.73 44.49 -17.92
CA PRO A 196 -51.52 44.18 -16.73
C PRO A 196 -50.65 43.73 -15.55
N ALA A 197 -50.98 44.19 -14.33
CA ALA A 197 -50.23 43.84 -13.13
C ALA A 197 -50.09 42.32 -12.94
N ILE A 198 -51.13 41.53 -13.22
CA ILE A 198 -51.06 40.07 -13.10
C ILE A 198 -50.14 39.43 -14.15
N ALA A 199 -50.07 40.00 -15.36
CA ALA A 199 -49.18 39.52 -16.41
C ALA A 199 -47.71 39.82 -16.05
N SER A 200 -47.45 41.01 -15.51
CA SER A 200 -46.13 41.39 -14.98
C SER A 200 -45.71 40.49 -13.81
N ALA A 201 -46.62 40.21 -12.88
CA ALA A 201 -46.38 39.28 -11.78
C ALA A 201 -46.06 37.86 -12.27
N ALA A 202 -46.81 37.34 -13.25
CA ALA A 202 -46.58 36.03 -13.84
C ALA A 202 -45.21 35.93 -14.54
N LYS A 203 -44.79 36.96 -15.29
CA LYS A 203 -43.45 37.02 -15.91
C LYS A 203 -42.33 37.02 -14.87
N LEU A 204 -42.47 37.80 -13.80
CA LEU A 204 -41.50 37.83 -12.71
C LEU A 204 -41.46 36.49 -11.94
N SER A 205 -42.61 35.83 -11.76
CA SER A 205 -42.67 34.47 -11.19
C SER A 205 -41.99 33.44 -12.09
N ALA A 206 -42.05 33.60 -13.41
CA ALA A 206 -41.31 32.76 -14.35
C ALA A 206 -39.79 32.98 -14.21
N TRP A 207 -39.34 34.23 -14.04
CA TRP A 207 -37.91 34.49 -13.74
C TRP A 207 -37.46 33.85 -12.43
N GLN A 208 -38.31 33.88 -11.40
CA GLN A 208 -38.06 33.15 -10.15
C GLN A 208 -37.91 31.63 -10.38
N ASN A 209 -38.75 31.03 -11.25
CA ASN A 209 -38.60 29.62 -11.64
C ASN A 209 -37.26 29.37 -12.34
N ASP A 210 -36.86 30.27 -13.24
CA ASP A 210 -35.58 30.14 -13.96
C ASP A 210 -34.38 30.20 -13.02
N VAL A 211 -34.40 31.07 -12.00
CA VAL A 211 -33.35 31.14 -10.97
C VAL A 211 -33.29 29.82 -10.17
N GLN A 212 -34.45 29.32 -9.72
CA GLN A 212 -34.54 28.07 -8.97
C GLN A 212 -34.08 26.85 -9.78
N LYS A 213 -34.40 26.82 -11.08
CA LYS A 213 -33.91 25.76 -11.99
C LYS A 213 -32.39 25.82 -12.14
N VAL A 214 -31.82 27.01 -12.36
CA VAL A 214 -30.36 27.18 -12.50
C VAL A 214 -29.65 26.72 -11.24
N GLU A 215 -30.17 27.07 -10.07
CA GLU A 215 -29.67 26.62 -8.78
C GLU A 215 -29.65 25.08 -8.68
N ALA A 216 -30.78 24.42 -9.01
CA ALA A 216 -30.88 22.96 -9.04
C ALA A 216 -29.89 22.31 -10.03
N ASP A 217 -29.75 22.88 -11.22
CA ASP A 217 -28.84 22.39 -12.27
C ASP A 217 -27.39 22.46 -11.81
N VAL A 218 -27.01 23.53 -11.10
CA VAL A 218 -25.68 23.67 -10.51
C VAL A 218 -25.45 22.64 -9.43
N TYR A 219 -26.38 22.42 -8.51
CA TYR A 219 -26.22 21.46 -7.41
C TYR A 219 -26.03 20.04 -7.94
N ASN A 220 -26.90 19.61 -8.88
CA ASN A 220 -26.77 18.31 -9.54
C ASN A 220 -25.46 18.19 -10.32
N SER A 221 -25.07 19.25 -11.05
CA SER A 221 -23.84 19.24 -11.85
C SER A 221 -22.58 19.22 -10.99
N ALA A 222 -22.56 19.94 -9.86
CA ALA A 222 -21.45 19.99 -8.92
C ALA A 222 -21.26 18.63 -8.22
N LEU A 223 -22.35 18.03 -7.72
CA LEU A 223 -22.32 16.68 -7.15
C LEU A 223 -21.83 15.65 -8.18
N GLY A 224 -22.39 15.68 -9.39
CA GLY A 224 -21.99 14.77 -10.46
C GLY A 224 -20.53 14.97 -10.91
N LYS A 225 -20.06 16.21 -10.97
CA LYS A 225 -18.66 16.53 -11.29
C LYS A 225 -17.70 15.96 -10.25
N ALA A 226 -17.98 16.19 -8.96
CA ALA A 226 -17.18 15.68 -7.86
C ALA A 226 -17.16 14.15 -7.85
N ALA A 227 -18.31 13.51 -8.04
CA ALA A 227 -18.41 12.05 -8.10
C ALA A 227 -17.61 11.45 -9.25
N VAL A 228 -17.65 12.05 -10.45
CA VAL A 228 -16.87 11.59 -11.61
C VAL A 228 -15.36 11.76 -11.37
N ALA A 229 -14.94 12.90 -10.82
CA ALA A 229 -13.53 13.15 -10.49
C ALA A 229 -13.03 12.16 -9.42
N ALA A 230 -13.82 11.92 -8.38
CA ALA A 230 -13.52 10.93 -7.35
C ALA A 230 -13.45 9.51 -7.95
N ALA A 231 -14.34 9.12 -8.85
CA ALA A 231 -14.34 7.78 -9.45
C ALA A 231 -13.27 7.55 -10.54
N SER A 232 -12.49 8.58 -10.91
CA SER A 232 -11.50 8.49 -11.99
C SER A 232 -10.45 7.40 -11.74
N TYR A 233 -10.12 6.63 -12.79
CA TYR A 233 -9.05 5.62 -12.75
C TYR A 233 -7.65 6.22 -12.56
N SER A 234 -7.48 7.53 -12.80
CA SER A 234 -6.22 8.24 -12.49
C SER A 234 -5.85 8.18 -11.01
N ASN A 235 -6.83 7.92 -10.14
CA ASN A 235 -6.71 7.86 -8.69
C ASN A 235 -6.31 6.47 -8.20
N TYR A 236 -5.79 5.61 -9.08
CA TYR A 236 -5.38 4.25 -8.74
C TYR A 236 -3.97 3.96 -9.26
N LYS A 237 -3.25 3.11 -8.53
CA LYS A 237 -2.00 2.49 -8.98
C LYS A 237 -2.18 0.98 -9.04
N ALA A 238 -1.63 0.35 -10.07
CA ALA A 238 -1.55 -1.10 -10.13
C ALA A 238 -0.50 -1.59 -9.14
N ILE A 239 -0.90 -2.50 -8.25
CA ILE A 239 -0.05 -3.07 -7.20
C ILE A 239 -0.05 -4.58 -7.37
N VAL A 240 1.13 -5.17 -7.46
CA VAL A 240 1.31 -6.62 -7.44
C VAL A 240 1.42 -7.06 -5.99
N VAL A 241 0.52 -7.94 -5.56
CA VAL A 241 0.48 -8.52 -4.22
C VAL A 241 0.82 -10.00 -4.33
N LEU A 242 2.06 -10.35 -4.02
CA LEU A 242 2.54 -11.72 -4.01
C LEU A 242 2.24 -12.39 -2.66
N ASN A 243 2.00 -13.70 -2.67
CA ASN A 243 1.77 -14.46 -1.44
C ASN A 243 3.05 -14.60 -0.58
N LYS A 244 4.23 -14.56 -1.21
CA LYS A 244 5.54 -14.64 -0.54
C LYS A 244 6.49 -13.60 -1.13
N GLY A 245 7.42 -13.10 -0.32
CA GLY A 245 8.48 -12.19 -0.76
C GLY A 245 9.71 -12.87 -1.34
N ALA A 246 9.90 -14.17 -1.10
CA ALA A 246 11.04 -14.96 -1.57
C ALA A 246 10.58 -16.35 -2.02
N TYR A 247 11.22 -16.88 -3.06
CA TYR A 247 10.89 -18.15 -3.71
C TYR A 247 12.17 -18.93 -4.04
N PHE A 248 12.09 -20.26 -4.04
CA PHE A 248 13.15 -21.10 -4.60
C PHE A 248 13.05 -21.17 -6.12
N GLN A 249 14.17 -21.46 -6.80
CA GLN A 249 14.18 -21.64 -8.25
C GLN A 249 13.25 -22.81 -8.66
N GLY A 250 12.31 -22.54 -9.56
CA GLY A 250 11.30 -23.53 -9.99
C GLY A 250 10.01 -23.55 -9.15
N GLU A 251 9.96 -22.83 -8.03
CA GLU A 251 8.73 -22.66 -7.25
C GLU A 251 7.72 -21.78 -8.00
N LYS A 252 6.43 -22.13 -7.94
CA LYS A 252 5.36 -21.36 -8.58
C LYS A 252 5.12 -20.05 -7.83
N VAL A 253 5.37 -18.92 -8.50
CA VAL A 253 5.02 -17.59 -7.99
C VAL A 253 3.50 -17.38 -8.13
N VAL A 254 2.83 -17.13 -7.01
CA VAL A 254 1.38 -16.91 -6.94
C VAL A 254 1.10 -15.57 -6.26
N GLY A 255 0.22 -14.78 -6.85
CA GLY A 255 -0.20 -13.48 -6.34
C GLY A 255 -1.40 -12.94 -7.10
N LYS A 256 -1.75 -11.68 -6.80
CA LYS A 256 -2.83 -10.93 -7.45
C LYS A 256 -2.29 -9.59 -7.92
N VAL A 257 -2.87 -9.05 -8.99
CA VAL A 257 -2.66 -7.64 -9.38
C VAL A 257 -3.94 -6.90 -9.06
N VAL A 258 -3.84 -5.84 -8.28
CA VAL A 258 -4.99 -5.05 -7.82
C VAL A 258 -4.78 -3.58 -8.15
N LEU A 259 -5.88 -2.84 -8.30
CA LEU A 259 -5.85 -1.39 -8.37
C LEU A 259 -5.98 -0.84 -6.95
N GLY A 260 -4.87 -0.40 -6.38
CA GLY A 260 -4.84 0.29 -5.09
C GLY A 260 -5.17 1.76 -5.27
N ARG A 261 -6.10 2.28 -4.47
CA ARG A 261 -6.43 3.72 -4.46
C ARG A 261 -5.18 4.53 -4.09
N TYR A 262 -4.86 5.54 -4.88
CA TYR A 262 -3.73 6.46 -4.70
C TYR A 262 -4.19 7.87 -5.03
N ASP A 263 -4.66 8.59 -4.02
CA ASP A 263 -5.38 9.85 -4.22
C ASP A 263 -5.30 10.71 -2.95
N ASP A 264 -4.82 11.93 -3.11
CA ASP A 264 -4.67 12.90 -2.02
C ASP A 264 -6.04 13.30 -1.44
N ASN A 265 -7.10 13.23 -2.24
CA ASN A 265 -8.47 13.52 -1.84
C ASN A 265 -9.11 12.37 -1.06
N THR A 266 -8.55 11.16 -1.11
CA THR A 266 -9.05 10.02 -0.32
C THR A 266 -8.58 10.18 1.13
N LYS A 267 -9.50 10.59 2.02
CA LYS A 267 -9.23 10.81 3.45
C LYS A 267 -10.03 9.82 4.32
N PRO A 268 -9.42 8.70 4.76
CA PRO A 268 -10.06 7.81 5.72
C PRO A 268 -10.35 8.52 7.05
N THR A 269 -11.44 8.15 7.71
CA THR A 269 -11.81 8.68 9.05
C THR A 269 -10.78 8.28 10.10
N SER A 270 -10.31 7.03 10.05
CA SER A 270 -9.23 6.55 10.90
C SER A 270 -8.51 5.37 10.27
N PHE A 271 -7.25 5.20 10.66
CA PHE A 271 -6.44 4.03 10.32
C PHE A 271 -5.78 3.45 11.57
N THR A 272 -5.82 2.13 11.70
CA THR A 272 -5.16 1.40 12.77
C THR A 272 -4.26 0.30 12.21
N LEU A 273 -3.10 0.14 12.84
CA LEU A 273 -2.08 -0.87 12.53
C LEU A 273 -1.71 -1.59 13.82
N ASN A 274 -1.91 -2.91 13.85
CA ASN A 274 -1.72 -3.78 15.02
C ASN A 274 -2.38 -3.21 16.29
N GLY A 275 -3.60 -2.68 16.15
CA GLY A 275 -4.37 -2.08 17.25
C GLY A 275 -3.92 -0.69 17.71
N ARG A 276 -2.95 -0.06 17.04
CA ARG A 276 -2.48 1.31 17.33
C ARG A 276 -2.84 2.27 16.20
N PRO A 277 -3.07 3.57 16.47
CA PRO A 277 -3.21 4.57 15.43
C PRO A 277 -1.97 4.61 14.53
N GLY A 278 -2.17 4.66 13.21
CA GLY A 278 -1.09 4.80 12.23
C GLY A 278 -1.21 6.07 11.40
N ASN A 279 -0.20 6.35 10.58
CA ASN A 279 -0.15 7.55 9.74
C ASN A 279 -0.69 7.27 8.33
N ILE A 280 -1.48 8.22 7.82
CA ILE A 280 -2.00 8.21 6.45
C ILE A 280 -1.35 9.33 5.65
N VAL A 281 -0.75 9.01 4.51
CA VAL A 281 -0.18 9.94 3.55
C VAL A 281 -0.81 9.65 2.19
N ASN A 282 -1.45 10.63 1.57
CA ASN A 282 -2.01 10.54 0.20
C ASN A 282 -2.97 9.35 -0.02
N GLY A 283 -3.84 9.09 0.95
CA GLY A 283 -4.78 7.96 0.92
C GLY A 283 -4.12 6.60 1.20
N GLN A 284 -2.82 6.57 1.49
CA GLN A 284 -2.07 5.36 1.85
C GLN A 284 -1.72 5.33 3.32
N ALA A 285 -1.78 4.16 3.94
CA ALA A 285 -1.17 3.97 5.25
C ALA A 285 0.31 3.65 5.11
N VAL A 286 1.16 4.40 5.81
CA VAL A 286 2.58 4.07 5.92
C VAL A 286 2.74 3.06 7.05
N VAL A 287 3.23 1.86 6.70
CA VAL A 287 3.50 0.78 7.65
C VAL A 287 4.99 0.77 7.96
N GLU A 288 5.35 1.23 9.15
CA GLU A 288 6.72 1.18 9.67
C GLU A 288 6.72 0.43 11.00
N MET A 289 7.41 -0.72 11.04
CA MET A 289 7.55 -1.51 12.26
C MET A 289 8.84 -2.33 12.25
N THR A 290 9.35 -2.63 13.44
CA THR A 290 10.43 -3.60 13.62
C THR A 290 9.85 -5.01 13.56
N ALA A 291 10.47 -5.90 12.77
CA ALA A 291 10.08 -7.30 12.69
C ALA A 291 10.15 -7.99 14.07
N GLY A 292 9.14 -8.80 14.38
CA GLY A 292 9.01 -9.50 15.67
C GLY A 292 9.90 -10.74 15.82
N SER A 293 9.44 -11.70 16.64
CA SER A 293 10.13 -12.96 16.86
C SER A 293 10.19 -13.84 15.60
N VAL A 294 11.21 -14.69 15.52
CA VAL A 294 11.39 -15.69 14.44
C VAL A 294 10.13 -16.55 14.28
N GLY A 295 9.71 -16.76 13.04
CA GLY A 295 8.49 -17.51 12.69
C GLY A 295 7.48 -16.69 11.90
N GLU A 296 6.28 -17.23 11.76
CA GLU A 296 5.14 -16.56 11.12
C GLU A 296 4.57 -15.49 12.05
N GLN A 297 4.27 -14.33 11.48
CA GLN A 297 3.73 -13.15 12.15
C GLN A 297 2.68 -12.52 11.25
N ASN A 298 1.70 -11.81 11.82
CA ASN A 298 0.67 -11.12 11.04
C ASN A 298 0.73 -9.61 11.27
N ILE A 299 0.53 -8.86 10.19
CA ILE A 299 0.22 -7.43 10.23
C ILE A 299 -1.29 -7.32 10.10
N THR A 300 -1.96 -6.83 11.14
CA THR A 300 -3.41 -6.63 11.15
C THR A 300 -3.75 -5.17 11.28
N GLY A 301 -4.93 -4.79 10.83
CA GLY A 301 -5.40 -3.42 11.00
C GLY A 301 -6.70 -3.17 10.28
N GLN A 302 -7.12 -1.91 10.29
CA GLN A 302 -8.30 -1.49 9.55
C GLN A 302 -8.25 -0.02 9.15
N PHE A 303 -8.83 0.25 7.99
CA PHE A 303 -9.32 1.58 7.63
C PHE A 303 -10.78 1.71 8.06
N THR A 304 -11.19 2.93 8.38
CA THR A 304 -12.59 3.24 8.66
C THR A 304 -12.98 4.47 7.86
N PHE A 305 -14.12 4.37 7.18
CA PHE A 305 -14.75 5.44 6.44
C PHE A 305 -16.15 5.68 7.00
N ILE A 306 -16.62 6.91 6.94
CA ILE A 306 -18.03 7.23 7.18
C ILE A 306 -18.64 7.52 5.81
N GLU A 307 -19.70 6.81 5.46
CA GLU A 307 -20.46 7.00 4.23
C GLU A 307 -21.94 6.85 4.55
N ASP A 308 -22.74 7.86 4.21
CA ASP A 308 -24.18 7.93 4.47
C ASP A 308 -24.51 7.69 5.95
N GLY A 309 -23.74 8.31 6.85
CA GLY A 309 -23.85 8.16 8.30
C GLY A 309 -23.44 6.78 8.85
N LYS A 310 -23.04 5.83 8.00
CA LYS A 310 -22.62 4.49 8.41
C LYS A 310 -21.10 4.41 8.46
N THR A 311 -20.61 3.78 9.52
CA THR A 311 -19.19 3.45 9.65
C THR A 311 -18.88 2.19 8.85
N ILE A 312 -18.02 2.28 7.85
CA ILE A 312 -17.56 1.18 6.99
C ILE A 312 -16.14 0.77 7.41
N PRO A 313 -15.96 -0.34 8.17
CA PRO A 313 -14.65 -0.85 8.52
C PRO A 313 -14.08 -1.76 7.40
N LEU A 314 -12.90 -1.42 6.90
CA LEU A 314 -12.14 -2.24 5.94
C LEU A 314 -10.93 -2.86 6.66
N LYS A 315 -11.09 -4.09 7.13
CA LYS A 315 -10.04 -4.84 7.83
C LYS A 315 -9.06 -5.46 6.85
N PHE A 316 -7.79 -5.52 7.25
CA PHE A 316 -6.76 -6.25 6.52
C PHE A 316 -5.93 -7.11 7.48
N GLU A 317 -5.42 -8.19 6.93
CA GLU A 317 -4.49 -9.10 7.59
C GLU A 317 -3.49 -9.59 6.54
N GLN A 318 -2.21 -9.37 6.79
CA GLN A 318 -1.13 -9.79 5.91
C GLN A 318 -0.08 -10.58 6.71
N PRO A 319 0.13 -11.87 6.40
CA PRO A 319 1.19 -12.65 7.03
C PRO A 319 2.57 -12.23 6.51
N TYR A 320 3.57 -12.29 7.39
CA TYR A 320 4.99 -12.16 7.08
C TYR A 320 5.82 -13.16 7.91
N VAL A 321 6.98 -13.54 7.41
CA VAL A 321 7.87 -14.50 8.09
C VAL A 321 9.17 -13.81 8.50
N VAL A 322 9.56 -13.98 9.76
CA VAL A 322 10.85 -13.54 10.28
C VAL A 322 11.80 -14.74 10.28
N VAL A 323 12.84 -14.66 9.46
CA VAL A 323 13.88 -15.70 9.40
C VAL A 323 14.97 -15.45 10.45
N PRO A 324 15.51 -16.50 11.09
CA PRO A 324 16.63 -16.33 12.01
C PRO A 324 17.85 -15.77 11.26
N ARG A 325 18.61 -14.89 11.91
CA ARG A 325 19.88 -14.41 11.34
C ARG A 325 20.84 -15.61 11.17
N PRO A 326 21.60 -15.69 10.06
CA PRO A 326 22.66 -16.69 9.93
C PRO A 326 23.60 -16.62 11.14
N ASN A 327 23.69 -17.71 11.90
CA ASN A 327 24.45 -17.77 13.16
C ASN A 327 25.59 -18.80 13.13
N SER A 328 25.80 -19.49 12.01
CA SER A 328 26.88 -20.45 11.84
C SER A 328 27.69 -20.14 10.58
N ALA A 329 28.99 -19.93 10.76
CA ALA A 329 29.94 -19.80 9.67
C ALA A 329 30.63 -21.16 9.45
N THR A 330 30.73 -21.59 8.20
CA THR A 330 31.54 -22.75 7.84
C THR A 330 33.00 -22.32 7.74
N ILE A 331 33.76 -22.53 8.80
CA ILE A 331 35.20 -22.29 8.81
C ILE A 331 35.90 -23.64 8.77
N SER A 332 36.68 -23.90 7.72
CA SER A 332 37.48 -25.12 7.61
C SER A 332 38.90 -24.81 7.16
N ALA A 333 39.88 -25.53 7.73
CA ALA A 333 41.25 -25.51 7.24
C ALA A 333 41.38 -26.52 6.08
N ASP A 334 41.64 -26.02 4.86
CA ASP A 334 41.64 -26.85 3.64
C ASP A 334 42.65 -28.00 3.70
N LYS A 335 43.78 -27.82 4.39
CA LYS A 335 44.81 -28.85 4.57
C LYS A 335 44.45 -29.92 5.62
N MET A 336 43.41 -29.68 6.42
CA MET A 336 42.95 -30.57 7.49
C MET A 336 41.76 -31.45 7.08
N ASN A 337 41.43 -31.54 5.78
CA ASN A 337 40.46 -32.50 5.25
C ASN A 337 41.04 -33.94 5.23
N VAL A 338 41.49 -34.42 6.39
CA VAL A 338 42.17 -35.71 6.55
C VAL A 338 41.41 -36.58 7.55
N VAL A 339 41.30 -37.87 7.24
CA VAL A 339 40.86 -38.90 8.17
C VAL A 339 41.94 -39.98 8.28
N TYR A 340 42.23 -40.42 9.50
CA TYR A 340 43.28 -41.41 9.75
C TYR A 340 42.72 -42.83 9.75
N ARG A 341 43.42 -43.73 9.08
CA ARG A 341 43.11 -45.17 9.08
C ARG A 341 43.48 -45.79 10.43
N GLY A 342 42.62 -46.65 10.96
CA GLY A 342 42.87 -47.40 12.21
C GLY A 342 42.48 -46.66 13.50
N VAL A 343 41.91 -45.45 13.37
CA VAL A 343 41.30 -44.69 14.48
C VAL A 343 39.89 -44.24 14.13
N VAL A 344 39.12 -43.87 15.15
CA VAL A 344 37.78 -43.31 15.00
C VAL A 344 37.88 -41.80 14.82
N ASN A 345 37.54 -41.30 13.64
CA ASN A 345 37.61 -39.87 13.29
C ASN A 345 36.26 -39.19 13.58
N PRO A 346 36.13 -38.31 14.59
CA PRO A 346 34.89 -37.61 14.85
C PRO A 346 34.61 -36.55 13.76
N ILE A 347 33.42 -36.58 13.17
CA ILE A 347 32.97 -35.70 12.09
C ILE A 347 31.71 -34.95 12.54
N SER A 348 31.67 -33.64 12.29
CA SER A 348 30.46 -32.83 12.44
C SER A 348 29.89 -32.51 11.07
N VAL A 349 28.58 -32.72 10.90
CA VAL A 349 27.84 -32.43 9.67
C VAL A 349 26.71 -31.47 10.00
N SER A 350 26.66 -30.37 9.25
CA SER A 350 25.58 -29.37 9.29
C SER A 350 25.27 -28.92 7.88
N PHE A 351 24.01 -28.62 7.60
CA PHE A 351 23.54 -28.12 6.32
C PHE A 351 22.71 -26.86 6.59
N ALA A 352 23.18 -25.70 6.10
CA ALA A 352 22.52 -24.43 6.36
C ALA A 352 21.08 -24.44 5.78
N GLY A 353 20.11 -24.02 6.59
CA GLY A 353 18.69 -24.02 6.20
C GLY A 353 17.97 -25.37 6.33
N VAL A 354 18.64 -26.40 6.88
CA VAL A 354 18.03 -27.72 7.17
C VAL A 354 18.21 -28.04 8.65
N ASP A 355 17.13 -28.44 9.31
CA ASP A 355 17.17 -28.90 10.70
C ASP A 355 18.12 -30.10 10.85
N ALA A 356 18.93 -30.13 11.92
CA ALA A 356 19.90 -31.21 12.16
C ALA A 356 19.29 -32.63 12.14
N ASN A 357 18.02 -32.76 12.51
CA ASN A 357 17.28 -34.03 12.51
C ASN A 357 16.83 -34.48 11.12
N LYS A 358 16.88 -33.59 10.13
CA LYS A 358 16.52 -33.84 8.72
C LYS A 358 17.77 -33.97 7.83
N ILE A 359 18.94 -34.10 8.43
CA ILE A 359 20.22 -34.31 7.75
C ILE A 359 20.60 -35.79 7.87
N VAL A 360 20.90 -36.41 6.73
CA VAL A 360 21.39 -37.78 6.64
C VAL A 360 22.74 -37.78 5.93
N ALA A 361 23.80 -38.15 6.64
CA ALA A 361 25.12 -38.35 6.06
C ALA A 361 25.44 -39.84 5.88
N SER A 362 26.09 -40.19 4.77
CA SER A 362 26.50 -41.56 4.46
C SER A 362 27.88 -41.62 3.82
N ALA A 363 28.67 -42.61 4.21
CA ALA A 363 29.93 -43.01 3.59
C ALA A 363 30.35 -44.41 4.09
N PRO A 364 31.19 -45.15 3.35
CA PRO A 364 31.81 -46.37 3.86
C PRO A 364 32.62 -46.08 5.14
N GLY A 365 32.31 -46.78 6.23
CA GLY A 365 32.97 -46.60 7.53
C GLY A 365 32.44 -45.44 8.38
N LEU A 366 31.38 -44.74 7.95
CA LEU A 366 30.72 -43.69 8.72
C LEU A 366 29.57 -44.25 9.57
N ALA A 367 29.52 -43.89 10.84
CA ALA A 367 28.45 -44.26 11.77
C ALA A 367 28.00 -43.05 12.61
N SER A 368 26.78 -43.09 13.15
CA SER A 368 26.30 -42.05 14.08
C SER A 368 27.10 -42.06 15.39
N ALA A 369 27.44 -40.87 15.90
CA ALA A 369 28.09 -40.70 17.20
C ALA A 369 27.08 -40.45 18.35
N GLY A 370 25.78 -40.67 18.11
CA GLY A 370 24.74 -40.58 19.14
C GLY A 370 24.19 -39.17 19.40
N LYS A 371 24.63 -38.14 18.68
CA LYS A 371 24.08 -36.78 18.71
C LYS A 371 23.73 -36.30 17.29
N PRO A 372 22.65 -35.52 17.10
CA PRO A 372 22.30 -34.96 15.79
C PRO A 372 23.49 -34.22 15.16
N GLY A 373 23.79 -34.52 13.89
CA GLY A 373 24.90 -33.93 13.16
C GLY A 373 26.31 -34.37 13.60
N LYS A 374 26.45 -35.40 14.46
CA LYS A 374 27.75 -35.94 14.89
C LYS A 374 27.92 -37.39 14.43
N TYR A 375 29.06 -37.67 13.81
CA TYR A 375 29.39 -38.96 13.22
C TYR A 375 30.80 -39.39 13.57
N ASN A 376 31.08 -40.68 13.43
CA ASN A 376 32.37 -41.31 13.60
C ASN A 376 32.77 -41.99 12.29
N MET A 377 33.93 -41.63 11.74
CA MET A 377 34.48 -42.15 10.49
C MET A 377 35.66 -43.06 10.76
N SER A 378 35.55 -44.32 10.36
CA SER A 378 36.62 -45.31 10.34
C SER A 378 36.90 -45.72 8.89
N PRO A 379 37.82 -45.03 8.19
CA PRO A 379 37.97 -45.18 6.75
C PRO A 379 38.56 -46.56 6.39
N GLY A 380 38.09 -47.12 5.28
CA GLY A 380 38.58 -48.37 4.72
C GLY A 380 39.91 -48.25 3.95
N GLN A 381 40.05 -49.08 2.92
CA GLN A 381 41.16 -49.02 1.99
C GLN A 381 41.02 -47.83 1.01
N GLY A 382 42.10 -47.45 0.35
CA GLY A 382 42.14 -46.33 -0.62
C GLY A 382 42.79 -45.05 -0.09
N THR A 383 42.76 -44.00 -0.89
CA THR A 383 43.40 -42.69 -0.60
C THR A 383 42.40 -41.61 -0.20
N GLU A 384 41.10 -41.83 -0.40
CA GLU A 384 40.04 -40.84 -0.17
C GLU A 384 38.76 -41.49 0.39
N ALA A 385 38.04 -40.73 1.22
CA ALA A 385 36.72 -41.06 1.73
C ALA A 385 35.76 -39.90 1.43
N THR A 386 34.72 -40.15 0.64
CA THR A 386 33.71 -39.13 0.32
C THR A 386 32.49 -39.30 1.21
N ILE A 387 32.12 -38.24 1.93
CA ILE A 387 30.90 -38.18 2.74
C ILE A 387 29.84 -37.45 1.94
N SER A 388 28.74 -38.14 1.65
CA SER A 388 27.56 -37.58 1.01
C SER A 388 26.54 -37.18 2.07
N VAL A 389 25.97 -35.99 1.94
CA VAL A 389 25.00 -35.42 2.88
C VAL A 389 23.73 -35.09 2.13
N THR A 390 22.59 -35.58 2.62
CA THR A 390 21.26 -35.24 2.12
C THR A 390 20.48 -34.52 3.21
N GLY A 391 19.96 -33.33 2.89
CA GLY A 391 19.06 -32.57 3.74
C GLY A 391 17.64 -32.55 3.16
N THR A 392 16.64 -32.63 4.02
CA THR A 392 15.23 -32.47 3.63
C THR A 392 14.73 -31.08 4.07
N LEU A 393 14.38 -30.23 3.11
CA LEU A 393 13.85 -28.89 3.33
C LEU A 393 12.43 -28.93 3.94
N PRO A 394 11.93 -27.82 4.53
CA PRO A 394 10.57 -27.76 5.08
C PRO A 394 9.46 -28.09 4.07
N ASN A 395 9.70 -27.80 2.79
CA ASN A 395 8.77 -28.11 1.69
C ASN A 395 8.83 -29.58 1.22
N GLY A 396 9.71 -30.41 1.80
CA GLY A 396 9.89 -31.81 1.43
C GLY A 396 10.96 -32.07 0.36
N ASP A 397 11.50 -31.02 -0.27
CA ASP A 397 12.55 -31.17 -1.27
C ASP A 397 13.84 -31.70 -0.65
N LYS A 398 14.59 -32.46 -1.45
CA LYS A 398 15.90 -33.02 -1.05
C LYS A 398 17.03 -32.22 -1.67
N VAL A 399 17.94 -31.74 -0.83
CA VAL A 399 19.19 -31.11 -1.25
C VAL A 399 20.35 -32.04 -0.90
N THR A 400 21.35 -32.12 -1.78
CA THR A 400 22.51 -33.01 -1.57
C THR A 400 23.81 -32.24 -1.75
N ASP A 401 24.79 -32.54 -0.90
CA ASP A 401 26.16 -32.05 -1.00
C ASP A 401 27.14 -33.17 -0.61
N LYS A 402 28.41 -33.04 -0.99
CA LYS A 402 29.44 -34.04 -0.69
C LYS A 402 30.77 -33.38 -0.35
N LYS A 403 31.50 -33.99 0.58
CA LYS A 403 32.87 -33.57 0.94
C LYS A 403 33.82 -34.75 0.95
N THR A 404 34.94 -34.61 0.24
CA THR A 404 35.98 -35.64 0.14
C THR A 404 37.11 -35.36 1.14
N PHE A 405 37.45 -36.37 1.93
CA PHE A 405 38.55 -36.38 2.87
C PHE A 405 39.67 -37.27 2.35
N ARG A 406 40.91 -36.87 2.54
CA ARG A 406 42.09 -37.70 2.25
C ARG A 406 42.28 -38.71 3.38
N ILE A 407 42.46 -39.97 3.04
CA ILE A 407 42.78 -41.02 4.00
C ILE A 407 44.30 -41.06 4.18
N LYS A 408 44.76 -40.84 5.41
CA LYS A 408 46.17 -41.01 5.77
C LYS A 408 46.35 -42.19 6.72
N GLY A 409 47.51 -42.84 6.62
CA GLY A 409 47.96 -43.75 7.67
C GLY A 409 48.34 -42.95 8.93
N ILE A 410 48.30 -43.62 10.08
CA ILE A 410 48.80 -43.06 11.34
C ILE A 410 50.30 -42.75 11.16
N PRO A 411 50.77 -41.59 11.62
CA PRO A 411 52.19 -41.24 11.52
C PRO A 411 53.07 -42.31 12.18
N GLY A 412 54.31 -42.45 11.71
CA GLY A 412 55.26 -43.38 12.31
C GLY A 412 55.60 -42.94 13.74
N PRO A 413 55.54 -43.83 14.74
CA PRO A 413 55.88 -43.45 16.11
C PRO A 413 57.40 -43.30 16.28
N THR A 414 57.79 -42.69 17.39
CA THR A 414 59.18 -42.54 17.80
C THR A 414 59.50 -43.58 18.87
N GLY A 415 60.58 -44.34 18.69
CA GLY A 415 61.06 -45.30 19.68
C GLY A 415 61.46 -44.62 20.99
N THR A 416 61.27 -45.32 22.09
CA THR A 416 61.65 -44.83 23.43
C THR A 416 62.40 -45.88 24.23
N ILE A 417 63.32 -45.45 25.08
CA ILE A 417 63.96 -46.27 26.11
C ILE A 417 63.59 -45.66 27.45
N ARG A 418 62.88 -46.41 28.30
CA ARG A 418 62.31 -45.88 29.56
C ARG A 418 61.39 -44.65 29.36
N GLY A 419 60.75 -44.56 28.19
CA GLY A 419 59.87 -43.43 27.85
C GLY A 419 60.60 -42.19 27.30
N GLU A 420 61.93 -42.18 27.25
CA GLU A 420 62.74 -41.10 26.68
C GLU A 420 63.06 -41.38 25.19
N MET A 421 63.08 -40.34 24.35
CA MET A 421 63.32 -40.41 22.91
C MET A 421 64.72 -39.89 22.53
N GLY A 422 65.18 -40.18 21.32
CA GLY A 422 66.45 -39.66 20.80
C GLY A 422 67.66 -40.39 21.38
N VAL A 423 68.52 -39.67 22.11
CA VAL A 423 69.69 -40.22 22.81
C VAL A 423 69.42 -40.23 24.30
N VAL A 424 69.17 -41.41 24.85
CA VAL A 424 68.91 -41.65 26.27
C VAL A 424 70.24 -41.97 26.96
N LYS A 425 70.58 -41.26 28.04
CA LYS A 425 71.84 -41.48 28.77
C LYS A 425 71.61 -42.16 30.12
N GLY A 426 72.53 -43.02 30.54
CA GLY A 426 72.50 -43.58 31.89
C GLY A 426 73.42 -44.78 32.10
N PRO A 427 73.40 -45.38 33.30
CA PRO A 427 74.24 -46.54 33.59
C PRO A 427 73.75 -47.76 32.80
N LYS A 428 74.69 -48.64 32.43
CA LYS A 428 74.41 -49.89 31.70
C LYS A 428 73.31 -50.73 32.33
N SER A 429 73.26 -50.78 33.66
CA SER A 429 72.24 -51.51 34.44
C SER A 429 70.82 -51.05 34.12
N ASN A 430 70.61 -49.77 33.83
CA ASN A 430 69.29 -49.23 33.52
C ASN A 430 68.82 -49.65 32.13
N LEU A 431 69.75 -49.83 31.18
CA LEU A 431 69.43 -50.36 29.86
C LEU A 431 69.05 -51.84 29.94
N GLU A 432 69.74 -52.65 30.76
CA GLU A 432 69.49 -54.10 30.93
C GLU A 432 68.06 -54.44 31.39
N ILE A 433 67.42 -53.53 32.14
CA ILE A 433 66.04 -53.67 32.63
C ILE A 433 65.05 -52.74 31.92
N ALA A 434 65.51 -51.99 30.91
CA ALA A 434 64.66 -51.02 30.22
C ALA A 434 63.57 -51.70 29.40
N THR A 435 62.42 -51.04 29.34
CA THR A 435 61.38 -51.33 28.36
C THR A 435 61.60 -50.43 27.15
N ILE A 436 61.61 -51.05 25.96
CA ILE A 436 61.56 -50.36 24.68
C ILE A 436 60.09 -50.06 24.38
N GLY A 437 59.76 -48.78 24.26
CA GLY A 437 58.40 -48.32 23.97
C GLY A 437 58.33 -47.56 22.65
N ALA A 438 57.15 -47.04 22.34
CA ALA A 438 56.93 -46.16 21.20
C ALA A 438 55.94 -45.05 21.55
N LYS A 439 56.16 -43.85 21.03
CA LYS A 439 55.33 -42.67 21.30
C LYS A 439 54.99 -41.94 20.01
N LEU A 440 53.74 -41.50 19.86
CA LEU A 440 53.34 -40.54 18.83
C LEU A 440 53.39 -39.13 19.43
N LEU A 441 54.10 -38.23 18.76
CA LEU A 441 54.16 -36.82 19.13
C LEU A 441 53.11 -36.06 18.32
N ASP A 442 52.43 -35.12 18.98
CA ASP A 442 51.43 -34.22 18.37
C ASP A 442 50.35 -34.96 17.56
N PHE A 443 49.89 -36.10 18.06
CA PHE A 443 48.81 -36.88 17.47
C PHE A 443 47.54 -36.75 18.31
N ASP A 444 46.51 -36.13 17.73
CA ASP A 444 45.26 -35.76 18.41
C ASP A 444 44.34 -36.94 18.75
N PHE A 445 44.77 -38.18 18.50
CA PHE A 445 44.00 -39.39 18.80
C PHE A 445 44.68 -40.18 19.91
N GLU A 446 43.91 -40.52 20.93
CA GLU A 446 44.33 -41.45 21.98
C GLU A 446 44.41 -42.86 21.40
N VAL A 447 45.62 -43.38 21.25
CA VAL A 447 45.89 -44.75 20.75
C VAL A 447 46.88 -45.47 21.65
N GLY A 448 46.67 -46.77 21.85
CA GLY A 448 47.64 -47.63 22.52
C GLY A 448 48.74 -48.08 21.55
N LEU A 449 49.99 -48.14 22.01
CA LEU A 449 51.14 -48.58 21.21
C LEU A 449 51.97 -49.60 21.98
N ASP A 450 52.07 -50.81 21.44
CA ASP A 450 52.84 -51.90 22.02
C ASP A 450 54.02 -52.27 21.11
N VAL A 451 55.24 -52.34 21.66
CA VAL A 451 56.41 -52.85 20.95
C VAL A 451 56.41 -54.38 20.98
N VAL A 452 56.45 -55.00 19.81
CA VAL A 452 56.45 -56.48 19.66
C VAL A 452 57.81 -57.04 19.22
N GLY A 453 58.77 -56.19 18.88
CA GLY A 453 60.14 -56.58 18.59
C GLY A 453 61.01 -55.39 18.19
N PHE A 454 62.33 -55.55 18.22
CA PHE A 454 63.31 -54.54 17.82
C PHE A 454 64.67 -55.18 17.53
N ASN A 455 65.58 -54.42 16.95
CA ASN A 455 66.97 -54.80 16.74
C ASN A 455 67.88 -53.99 17.68
N MET A 456 68.81 -54.65 18.36
CA MET A 456 69.83 -54.02 19.18
C MET A 456 71.19 -54.14 18.49
N LYS A 457 71.92 -53.03 18.37
CA LYS A 457 73.28 -53.01 17.83
C LYS A 457 74.23 -52.23 18.73
N ILE A 458 75.42 -52.78 18.94
CA ILE A 458 76.55 -52.15 19.63
C ILE A 458 77.74 -52.19 18.66
N ALA A 459 78.59 -51.16 18.67
CA ALA A 459 79.79 -51.13 17.82
C ALA A 459 80.66 -52.37 18.05
N GLY A 460 81.16 -52.99 16.96
CA GLY A 460 81.98 -54.20 17.02
C GLY A 460 81.24 -55.50 17.35
N GLN A 461 79.91 -55.50 17.44
CA GLN A 461 79.10 -56.71 17.66
C GLN A 461 78.02 -56.87 16.58
N PRO A 462 77.64 -58.12 16.21
CA PRO A 462 76.50 -58.35 15.33
C PRO A 462 75.19 -57.81 15.92
N THR A 463 74.26 -57.39 15.06
CA THR A 463 72.92 -56.98 15.47
C THR A 463 72.15 -58.15 16.08
N VAL A 464 71.54 -57.95 17.25
CA VAL A 464 70.66 -58.92 17.91
C VAL A 464 69.21 -58.57 17.59
N VAL A 465 68.46 -59.52 17.02
CA VAL A 465 67.02 -59.38 16.77
C VAL A 465 66.27 -59.85 18.02
N VAL A 466 65.39 -59.00 18.54
CA VAL A 466 64.66 -59.23 19.78
C VAL A 466 63.16 -59.36 19.49
N SER A 467 62.55 -60.40 20.05
CA SER A 467 61.10 -60.56 20.11
C SER A 467 60.60 -60.04 21.47
N GLY A 468 59.61 -59.15 21.46
CA GLY A 468 59.12 -58.44 22.66
C GLY A 468 59.74 -57.05 22.85
N ASN A 469 59.44 -56.43 23.99
CA ASN A 469 59.80 -55.04 24.32
C ASN A 469 60.90 -54.90 25.38
N ARG A 470 61.63 -55.98 25.69
CA ARG A 470 62.70 -56.01 26.70
C ARG A 470 63.93 -56.73 26.17
N LEU A 471 65.11 -56.39 26.70
CA LEU A 471 66.37 -57.05 26.31
C LEU A 471 66.37 -58.52 26.76
N ASN A 472 66.62 -59.42 25.82
CA ASN A 472 66.76 -60.85 26.07
C ASN A 472 68.18 -61.20 26.59
N ALA A 473 68.40 -62.47 26.97
CA ALA A 473 69.69 -62.92 27.50
C ALA A 473 70.86 -62.66 26.53
N GLN A 474 70.63 -62.83 25.23
CA GLN A 474 71.62 -62.56 24.18
C GLN A 474 72.00 -61.07 24.12
N CYS A 475 71.03 -60.17 24.27
CA CYS A 475 71.28 -58.73 24.35
C CYS A 475 72.16 -58.40 25.56
N LYS A 476 71.87 -58.96 26.74
CA LYS A 476 72.66 -58.73 27.95
C LYS A 476 74.09 -59.25 27.81
N GLN A 477 74.28 -60.39 27.14
CA GLN A 477 75.60 -60.93 26.84
C GLN A 477 76.40 -60.00 25.90
N VAL A 478 75.79 -59.50 24.84
CA VAL A 478 76.43 -58.55 23.91
C VAL A 478 76.72 -57.21 24.60
N LEU A 479 75.80 -56.74 25.45
CA LEU A 479 75.93 -55.52 26.24
C LEU A 479 77.01 -55.61 27.32
N SER A 480 77.37 -56.80 27.80
CA SER A 480 78.44 -56.99 28.79
C SER A 480 79.78 -56.41 28.31
N ARG A 481 80.01 -56.38 27.00
CA ARG A 481 81.21 -55.86 26.32
C ARG A 481 81.20 -54.34 26.12
N ALA A 482 80.09 -53.67 26.40
CA ALA A 482 79.98 -52.22 26.29
C ALA A 482 80.41 -51.51 27.58
N GLY A 483 81.13 -50.40 27.43
CA GLY A 483 81.65 -49.54 28.50
C GLY A 483 81.06 -48.14 28.46
N LYS A 484 81.61 -47.24 29.30
CA LYS A 484 81.23 -45.83 29.33
C LYS A 484 81.59 -45.15 28.00
N GLY A 485 80.66 -44.37 27.46
CA GLY A 485 80.77 -43.69 26.17
C GLY A 485 80.21 -44.49 24.99
N ASP A 486 79.96 -45.80 25.15
CA ASP A 486 79.41 -46.62 24.07
C ASP A 486 77.93 -46.33 23.84
N GLN A 487 77.56 -46.30 22.55
CA GLN A 487 76.19 -46.14 22.11
C GLN A 487 75.58 -47.47 21.66
N VAL A 488 74.40 -47.77 22.19
CA VAL A 488 73.57 -48.91 21.83
C VAL A 488 72.40 -48.39 20.99
N THR A 489 72.37 -48.74 19.71
CA THR A 489 71.27 -48.36 18.82
C THR A 489 70.16 -49.39 18.90
N ILE A 490 68.94 -48.92 19.18
CA ILE A 490 67.70 -49.69 19.08
C ILE A 490 66.98 -49.25 17.80
N SER A 491 66.96 -50.12 16.80
CA SER A 491 66.39 -49.84 15.47
C SER A 491 65.40 -50.92 15.04
N GLU A 492 64.75 -50.77 13.88
CA GLU A 492 63.75 -51.72 13.37
C GLU A 492 62.66 -52.08 14.40
N ILE A 493 62.20 -51.08 15.15
CA ILE A 493 61.21 -51.26 16.23
C ILE A 493 59.84 -51.55 15.60
N LYS A 494 59.33 -52.74 15.86
CA LYS A 494 58.02 -53.22 15.42
C LYS A 494 56.97 -52.81 16.44
N THR A 495 56.11 -51.88 16.08
CA THR A 495 55.05 -51.34 16.94
C THR A 495 53.68 -51.77 16.46
N LYS A 496 52.93 -52.41 17.33
CA LYS A 496 51.53 -52.78 17.15
C LYS A 496 50.66 -51.69 17.77
N LEU A 497 49.76 -51.14 16.98
CA LEU A 497 48.75 -50.21 17.46
C LEU A 497 47.56 -50.97 18.03
N VAL A 498 47.09 -50.50 19.18
CA VAL A 498 45.90 -50.99 19.89
C VAL A 498 44.87 -49.85 19.88
N GLY A 499 43.81 -50.04 19.08
CA GLY A 499 42.75 -49.05 18.88
C GLY A 499 41.55 -49.67 18.16
N ALA A 500 41.01 -48.97 17.16
CA ALA A 500 39.93 -49.49 16.29
C ALA A 500 40.49 -50.49 15.25
N GLY A 501 41.06 -51.59 15.76
CA GLY A 501 41.79 -52.60 15.01
C GLY A 501 43.19 -52.86 15.59
N SER A 502 43.85 -53.90 15.07
CA SER A 502 45.23 -54.26 15.39
C SER A 502 46.08 -54.08 14.14
N TYR A 503 46.84 -52.99 14.07
CA TYR A 503 47.70 -52.65 12.93
C TYR A 503 49.17 -52.67 13.33
N LEU A 504 50.00 -53.38 12.57
CA LEU A 504 51.45 -53.24 12.66
C LEU A 504 51.86 -51.99 11.88
N LEU A 505 52.43 -51.00 12.58
CA LEU A 505 52.85 -49.76 11.93
C LEU A 505 54.11 -50.02 11.08
N PRO A 506 54.19 -49.43 9.87
CA PRO A 506 55.22 -49.80 8.90
C PRO A 506 56.63 -49.33 9.30
N ARG A 507 56.75 -48.25 10.10
CA ARG A 507 58.04 -47.72 10.51
C ARG A 507 57.95 -46.98 11.84
N THR A 508 58.91 -47.25 12.72
CA THR A 508 59.14 -46.54 13.99
C THR A 508 60.54 -45.96 13.97
N ALA A 509 60.70 -44.71 14.41
CA ALA A 509 62.03 -44.10 14.47
C ALA A 509 62.91 -44.81 15.52
N PRO A 510 64.22 -44.97 15.27
CA PRO A 510 65.13 -45.60 16.21
C PRO A 510 65.35 -44.73 17.46
N VAL A 511 65.90 -45.33 18.51
CA VAL A 511 66.32 -44.66 19.74
C VAL A 511 67.69 -45.19 20.15
N ILE A 512 68.54 -44.33 20.70
CA ILE A 512 69.92 -44.64 21.05
C ILE A 512 70.07 -44.55 22.56
N TYR A 513 70.83 -45.48 23.14
CA TYR A 513 71.25 -45.41 24.54
C TYR A 513 72.75 -45.15 24.63
N GLU A 514 73.18 -44.13 25.36
CA GLU A 514 74.60 -43.85 25.63
C GLU A 514 74.91 -44.19 27.09
N ILE A 515 75.90 -45.06 27.29
CA ILE A 515 76.29 -45.53 28.63
C ILE A 515 77.21 -44.49 29.29
N GLN A 516 76.93 -44.08 30.53
CA GLN A 516 77.74 -43.11 31.29
C GLN A 516 78.10 -43.57 32.70
#